data_AF-X1LDW6-F1
#
_entry.id   AF-X1LDW6-F1
#
_cell.length_a   1.000
_cell.length_b   1.000
_cell.length_c   1.000
_cell.angle_alpha   90.00
_cell.angle_beta   90.00
_cell.angle_gamma   90.00
#
_symmetry.space_group_name_H-M   'P 1'
#
loop_
_entity.id
_entity.type
_entity.pdbx_description
1 polymer ?
#
loop_
_entity_poly.entity_id
_entity_poly.type
_entity_poly.pdbx_seq_one_letter_code
_entity_poly.pdbx_strand_id
1 'polypeptide(L)'
;ISGKRPDMRIICVEPQAAPTLTKGPYAYDFGDEAGLTPLLKMYTLGHTFVPSPIHAGGLRYHGMAPIICHLYKLGLVEARAEYQIPVFEAGVKFARTEGIITAPEPNHCIKVAIDEALACKESGESKTILIAHSGHGHFDLAAYDEYLSGRLPDYEYPEEKVKEALAQLPKVPTA
;
A
#
# COMPACT_ATOMS: atom_id res chain seq x y z
N ILE A 1 -12.61 -9.34 -12.76
CA ILE A 1 -13.70 -9.70 -11.82
C ILE A 1 -14.82 -10.32 -12.64
N SER A 2 -15.06 -11.63 -12.53
CA SER A 2 -15.99 -12.37 -13.41
C SER A 2 -17.47 -12.13 -13.10
N GLY A 3 -17.79 -11.31 -12.09
CA GLY A 3 -19.16 -11.08 -11.60
C GLY A 3 -19.76 -12.24 -10.80
N LYS A 4 -19.06 -13.38 -10.69
CA LYS A 4 -19.56 -14.59 -10.01
C LYS A 4 -19.72 -14.44 -8.48
N ARG A 5 -19.03 -13.47 -7.89
CA ARG A 5 -19.08 -13.13 -6.46
C ARG A 5 -19.24 -11.61 -6.33
N PRO A 6 -20.46 -11.08 -6.51
CA PRO A 6 -20.70 -9.63 -6.51
C PRO A 6 -20.50 -8.98 -5.13
N ASP A 7 -20.52 -9.80 -4.07
CA ASP A 7 -20.31 -9.45 -2.67
C ASP A 7 -18.83 -9.54 -2.24
N MET A 8 -17.95 -10.06 -3.10
CA MET A 8 -16.53 -10.20 -2.79
C MET A 8 -15.86 -8.83 -2.74
N ARG A 9 -15.34 -8.50 -1.55
CA ARG A 9 -14.50 -7.32 -1.34
C ARG A 9 -13.07 -7.63 -1.75
N ILE A 10 -12.45 -6.68 -2.45
CA ILE A 10 -11.02 -6.70 -2.78
C ILE A 10 -10.45 -5.43 -2.18
N ILE A 11 -9.56 -5.58 -1.19
CA ILE A 11 -8.98 -4.45 -0.45
C ILE A 11 -7.51 -4.34 -0.84
N CYS A 12 -7.16 -3.30 -1.59
CA CYS A 12 -5.78 -2.93 -1.87
C CYS A 12 -5.22 -2.17 -0.68
N VAL A 13 -4.08 -2.63 -0.15
CA VAL A 13 -3.46 -2.02 1.04
C VAL A 13 -2.15 -1.36 0.66
N GLU A 14 -1.94 -0.14 1.12
CA GLU A 14 -0.75 0.69 0.87
C GLU A 14 -0.25 1.34 2.17
N PRO A 15 0.97 1.90 2.21
CA PRO A 15 1.46 2.59 3.40
C PRO A 15 0.96 4.03 3.47
N GLN A 16 0.73 4.56 4.67
CA GLN A 16 0.51 6.00 4.91
C GLN A 16 1.71 6.86 4.51
N ALA A 17 2.91 6.26 4.41
CA ALA A 17 4.12 6.92 3.93
C ALA A 17 4.17 7.07 2.40
N ALA A 18 3.37 6.32 1.64
CA ALA A 18 3.20 6.45 0.18
C ALA A 18 1.76 6.13 -0.25
N PRO A 19 0.77 6.96 0.16
CA PRO A 19 -0.67 6.68 0.02
C PRO A 19 -1.18 7.00 -1.39
N THR A 20 -0.76 6.21 -2.37
CA THR A 20 -0.95 6.46 -3.80
C THR A 20 -2.43 6.40 -4.23
N LEU A 21 -3.14 5.31 -3.94
CA LEU A 21 -4.55 5.15 -4.29
C LEU A 21 -5.48 6.01 -3.42
N THR A 22 -5.16 6.15 -2.14
CA THR A 22 -6.03 6.82 -1.17
C THR A 22 -5.90 8.34 -1.20
N LYS A 23 -4.74 8.90 -1.58
CA LYS A 23 -4.49 10.36 -1.60
C LYS A 23 -3.95 10.92 -2.91
N GLY A 24 -3.41 10.10 -3.81
CA GLY A 24 -2.86 10.58 -5.08
C GLY A 24 -3.97 11.09 -6.03
N PRO A 25 -3.69 12.08 -6.90
CA PRO A 25 -4.58 12.43 -8.00
C PRO A 25 -4.55 11.39 -9.13
N TYR A 26 -5.67 11.24 -9.84
CA TYR A 26 -5.76 10.42 -11.05
C TYR A 26 -5.28 11.18 -12.30
N ALA A 27 -3.98 11.15 -12.56
CA ALA A 27 -3.30 11.95 -13.58
C ALA A 27 -2.56 11.09 -14.62
N TYR A 28 -2.05 11.73 -15.67
CA TYR A 28 -1.02 11.11 -16.51
C TYR A 28 0.34 11.41 -15.90
N ASP A 29 1.18 10.41 -15.80
CA ASP A 29 2.51 10.53 -15.21
C ASP A 29 3.46 9.48 -15.80
N PHE A 30 4.75 9.64 -15.57
CA PHE A 30 5.75 8.65 -15.93
C PHE A 30 5.69 7.45 -14.97
N GLY A 31 5.89 6.25 -15.51
CA GLY A 31 6.01 5.00 -14.75
C GLY A 31 7.39 4.77 -14.14
N ASP A 32 8.29 5.74 -14.24
CA ASP A 32 9.60 5.71 -13.60
C ASP A 32 10.05 7.14 -13.29
N GLU A 33 10.92 7.27 -12.29
CA GLU A 33 11.48 8.55 -11.86
C GLU A 33 12.28 9.26 -12.97
N ALA A 34 12.89 8.50 -13.88
CA ALA A 34 13.74 9.05 -14.95
C ALA A 34 12.95 9.59 -16.15
N GLY A 35 11.63 9.39 -16.19
CA GLY A 35 10.76 9.82 -17.29
C GLY A 35 10.98 9.06 -18.60
N LEU A 36 11.47 7.81 -18.55
CA LEU A 36 11.81 7.03 -19.74
C LEU A 36 10.65 6.19 -20.28
N THR A 37 9.68 5.89 -19.43
CA THR A 37 8.44 5.19 -19.80
C THR A 37 7.47 6.10 -20.55
N PRO A 38 6.54 5.53 -21.35
CA PRO A 38 5.37 6.27 -21.82
C PRO A 38 4.52 6.79 -20.65
N LEU A 39 3.71 7.81 -20.90
CA LEU A 39 2.76 8.32 -19.91
C LEU A 39 1.67 7.30 -19.62
N LEU A 40 1.45 7.04 -18.33
CA LEU A 40 0.44 6.13 -17.82
C LEU A 40 -0.66 6.92 -17.12
N LYS A 41 -1.93 6.59 -17.37
CA LYS A 41 -3.05 7.15 -16.61
C LYS A 41 -3.20 6.38 -15.30
N MET A 42 -2.80 6.98 -14.19
CA MET A 42 -2.76 6.33 -12.88
C MET A 42 -3.01 7.28 -11.73
N TYR A 43 -3.35 6.72 -10.57
CA TYR A 43 -3.17 7.40 -9.30
C TYR A 43 -1.66 7.50 -9.03
N THR A 44 -1.19 8.70 -8.69
CA THR A 44 0.25 8.99 -8.56
C THR A 44 0.51 10.01 -7.45
N LEU A 45 1.64 9.89 -6.77
CA LEU A 45 2.22 10.90 -5.88
C LEU A 45 3.21 11.83 -6.62
N GLY A 46 3.39 11.61 -7.93
CA GLY A 46 4.36 12.26 -8.82
C GLY A 46 5.63 11.42 -8.99
N HIS A 47 6.13 11.25 -10.21
CA HIS A 47 7.34 10.44 -10.49
C HIS A 47 8.61 10.91 -9.78
N THR A 48 8.67 12.16 -9.33
CA THR A 48 9.78 12.68 -8.51
C THR A 48 9.52 12.54 -7.00
N PHE A 49 8.48 11.81 -6.60
CA PHE A 49 8.21 11.49 -5.19
C PHE A 49 9.35 10.64 -4.63
N VAL A 50 9.90 11.07 -3.48
CA VAL A 50 10.93 10.31 -2.77
C VAL A 50 10.39 9.92 -1.40
N PRO A 51 10.18 8.62 -1.12
CA PRO A 51 9.68 8.17 0.18
C PRO A 51 10.67 8.53 1.30
N SER A 52 10.15 8.67 2.51
CA SER A 52 10.97 9.01 3.68
C SER A 52 11.98 7.90 4.01
N PRO A 53 13.24 8.25 4.38
CA PRO A 53 14.26 7.24 4.70
C PRO A 53 13.96 6.46 5.98
N ILE A 54 13.08 6.97 6.85
CA ILE A 54 12.62 6.29 8.07
C ILE A 54 11.46 5.31 7.79
N HIS A 55 10.99 5.24 6.55
CA HIS A 55 9.97 4.27 6.14
C HIS A 55 10.61 2.92 5.84
N ALA A 56 10.32 1.94 6.69
CA ALA A 56 10.85 0.58 6.58
C ALA A 56 9.80 -0.44 6.11
N GLY A 57 8.55 0.00 5.87
CA GLY A 57 7.44 -0.84 5.42
C GLY A 57 7.49 -1.27 3.93
N GLY A 58 8.51 -0.88 3.17
CA GLY A 58 8.55 -1.13 1.72
C GLY A 58 7.48 -0.33 0.94
N LEU A 59 6.92 -0.86 -0.15
CA LEU A 59 5.83 -0.22 -0.92
C LEU A 59 6.07 1.28 -1.23
N ARG A 60 7.26 1.57 -1.79
CA ARG A 60 7.80 2.93 -1.95
C ARG A 60 7.46 3.61 -3.28
N TYR A 61 6.88 2.87 -4.20
CA TYR A 61 6.64 3.32 -5.58
C TYR A 61 5.55 4.40 -5.61
N HIS A 62 5.72 5.42 -6.46
CA HIS A 62 4.89 6.64 -6.48
C HIS A 62 3.54 6.47 -7.17
N GLY A 63 3.42 5.46 -8.04
CA GLY A 63 2.26 5.26 -8.90
C GLY A 63 1.56 3.94 -8.63
N MET A 64 0.39 3.76 -9.23
CA MET A 64 -0.31 2.48 -9.19
C MET A 64 -0.62 1.97 -10.61
N ALA A 65 -0.64 0.66 -10.79
CA ALA A 65 -0.90 0.07 -12.10
C ALA A 65 -2.22 0.61 -12.70
N PRO A 66 -2.26 1.05 -13.97
CA PRO A 66 -3.46 1.64 -14.57
C PRO A 66 -4.72 0.78 -14.47
N ILE A 67 -4.57 -0.55 -14.54
CA ILE A 67 -5.69 -1.48 -14.38
C ILE A 67 -6.29 -1.42 -12.97
N ILE A 68 -5.46 -1.35 -11.93
CA ILE A 68 -5.92 -1.21 -10.54
C ILE A 68 -6.55 0.17 -10.33
N CYS A 69 -5.95 1.22 -10.89
CA CYS A 69 -6.53 2.56 -10.86
C CYS A 69 -7.92 2.62 -11.49
N HIS A 70 -8.10 1.95 -12.63
CA HIS A 70 -9.39 1.89 -13.29
C HIS A 70 -10.43 1.13 -12.46
N LEU A 71 -10.05 -0.02 -11.88
CA LEU A 71 -10.94 -0.79 -11.00
C LEU A 71 -11.34 0.01 -9.75
N TYR A 72 -10.39 0.73 -9.14
CA TYR A 72 -10.64 1.57 -7.97
C TYR A 72 -11.57 2.73 -8.32
N LYS A 73 -11.32 3.40 -9.45
CA LYS A 73 -12.18 4.48 -9.95
C LYS A 73 -13.62 4.02 -10.24
N LEU A 74 -13.80 2.77 -10.67
CA LEU A 74 -15.12 2.16 -10.87
C LEU A 74 -15.79 1.68 -9.58
N GLY A 75 -15.11 1.76 -8.42
CA GLY A 75 -15.63 1.25 -7.14
C GLY A 75 -15.65 -0.27 -7.05
N LEU A 76 -14.86 -0.97 -7.87
CA LEU A 76 -14.80 -2.44 -7.89
C LEU A 76 -13.76 -3.02 -6.93
N VAL A 77 -12.86 -2.18 -6.42
CA VAL A 77 -11.90 -2.51 -5.36
C VAL A 77 -11.88 -1.37 -4.36
N GLU A 78 -11.52 -1.67 -3.11
CA GLU A 78 -11.31 -0.72 -2.02
C GLU A 78 -9.81 -0.42 -1.89
N ALA A 79 -9.46 0.72 -1.29
CA ALA A 79 -8.09 1.05 -0.94
C ALA A 79 -8.00 1.47 0.54
N ARG A 80 -6.96 1.03 1.24
CA ARG A 80 -6.70 1.36 2.64
C ARG A 80 -5.23 1.64 2.86
N ALA A 81 -4.92 2.75 3.54
CA ALA A 81 -3.55 3.12 3.90
C ALA A 81 -3.28 2.82 5.37
N GLU A 82 -2.22 2.04 5.64
CA GLU A 82 -1.82 1.64 6.99
C GLU A 82 -0.51 2.29 7.43
N TYR A 83 -0.42 2.56 8.73
CA TYR A 83 0.80 2.99 9.39
C TYR A 83 1.76 1.81 9.59
N GLN A 84 3.08 2.07 9.57
CA GLN A 84 4.05 0.99 9.57
C GLN A 84 4.16 0.27 10.93
N ILE A 85 3.97 0.96 12.06
CA ILE A 85 4.04 0.31 13.39
C ILE A 85 2.97 -0.78 13.52
N PRO A 86 1.67 -0.54 13.28
CA PRO A 86 0.65 -1.60 13.29
C PRO A 86 0.91 -2.71 12.27
N VAL A 87 1.51 -2.39 11.12
CA VAL A 87 1.90 -3.36 10.09
C VAL A 87 2.98 -4.30 10.61
N PHE A 88 4.04 -3.78 11.24
CA PHE A 88 5.08 -4.62 11.86
C PHE A 88 4.54 -5.43 13.03
N GLU A 89 3.64 -4.86 13.85
CA GLU A 89 2.96 -5.61 14.92
C GLU A 89 2.20 -6.82 14.37
N ALA A 90 1.45 -6.63 13.29
CA ALA A 90 0.75 -7.70 12.58
C ALA A 90 1.71 -8.76 12.04
N GLY A 91 2.84 -8.34 11.46
CA GLY A 91 3.88 -9.26 10.98
C GLY A 91 4.50 -10.10 12.09
N VAL A 92 4.84 -9.49 13.23
CA VAL A 92 5.37 -10.21 14.39
C VAL A 92 4.34 -11.18 14.97
N LYS A 93 3.08 -10.76 15.05
CA LYS A 93 1.99 -11.64 15.48
C LYS A 93 1.87 -12.85 14.55
N PHE A 94 1.86 -12.64 13.24
CA PHE A 94 1.77 -13.71 12.24
C PHE A 94 2.96 -14.67 12.32
N ALA A 95 4.18 -14.16 12.50
CA ALA A 95 5.36 -14.99 12.67
C ALA A 95 5.27 -15.88 13.93
N ARG A 96 4.71 -15.36 15.02
CA ARG A 96 4.52 -16.10 16.27
C ARG A 96 3.39 -17.14 16.20
N THR A 97 2.36 -16.91 15.38
CA THR A 97 1.23 -17.83 15.26
C THR A 97 1.43 -18.87 14.16
N GLU A 98 1.95 -18.47 13.00
CA GLU A 98 2.08 -19.30 11.80
C GLU A 98 3.51 -19.78 11.53
N GLY A 99 4.51 -19.24 12.23
CA GLY A 99 5.92 -19.64 12.05
C GLY A 99 6.59 -19.07 10.79
N ILE A 100 5.98 -18.09 10.13
CA ILE A 100 6.50 -17.48 8.88
C ILE A 100 6.96 -16.05 9.16
N ILE A 101 8.24 -15.77 8.90
CA ILE A 101 8.76 -14.40 8.88
C ILE A 101 8.40 -13.77 7.53
N THR A 102 7.49 -12.79 7.55
CA THR A 102 6.93 -12.13 6.38
C THR A 102 7.72 -10.88 6.00
N ALA A 103 7.79 -10.50 4.72
CA ALA A 103 8.40 -9.22 4.35
C ALA A 103 7.54 -8.03 4.84
N PRO A 104 8.10 -6.83 5.04
CA PRO A 104 7.33 -5.65 5.47
C PRO A 104 6.15 -5.31 4.54
N GLU A 105 6.26 -5.55 3.23
CA GLU A 105 5.21 -5.27 2.26
C GLU A 105 3.94 -6.14 2.49
N PRO A 106 4.01 -7.48 2.48
CA PRO A 106 2.84 -8.33 2.74
C PRO A 106 2.26 -8.19 4.16
N ASN A 107 3.00 -7.64 5.12
CA ASN A 107 2.44 -7.33 6.44
C ASN A 107 1.26 -6.34 6.36
N HIS A 108 1.19 -5.49 5.34
CA HIS A 108 0.05 -4.59 5.11
C HIS A 108 -1.25 -5.39 4.90
N CYS A 109 -1.18 -6.45 4.08
CA CYS A 109 -2.31 -7.35 3.87
C CYS A 109 -2.64 -8.15 5.14
N ILE A 110 -1.63 -8.61 5.89
CA ILE A 110 -1.82 -9.32 7.16
C ILE A 110 -2.53 -8.43 8.18
N LYS A 111 -2.13 -7.17 8.32
CA LYS A 111 -2.76 -6.22 9.22
C LYS A 111 -4.25 -6.06 8.91
N VAL A 112 -4.60 -5.82 7.65
CA VAL A 112 -6.00 -5.67 7.25
C VAL A 112 -6.78 -6.97 7.39
N ALA A 113 -6.17 -8.13 7.12
CA ALA A 113 -6.81 -9.43 7.33
C ALA A 113 -7.11 -9.70 8.81
N ILE A 114 -6.20 -9.32 9.72
CA ILE A 114 -6.43 -9.42 11.17
C ILE A 114 -7.60 -8.51 11.57
N ASP A 115 -7.66 -7.28 11.07
CA ASP A 115 -8.77 -6.37 11.38
C ASP A 115 -10.12 -6.91 10.88
N GLU A 116 -10.17 -7.40 9.65
CA GLU A 116 -11.39 -7.97 9.08
C GLU A 116 -11.82 -9.24 9.84
N ALA A 117 -10.87 -10.05 10.30
CA ALA A 117 -11.16 -11.21 11.16
C ALA A 117 -11.69 -10.80 12.55
N LEU A 118 -11.16 -9.72 13.14
CA LEU A 118 -11.66 -9.16 14.39
C LEU A 118 -13.07 -8.57 14.21
N ALA A 119 -13.32 -7.86 13.11
CA ALA A 119 -14.65 -7.36 12.77
C ALA A 119 -15.67 -8.49 12.60
N CYS A 120 -15.27 -9.61 11.97
CA CYS A 120 -16.10 -10.83 11.87
C CYS A 120 -16.40 -11.43 13.24
N LYS A 121 -15.42 -11.43 14.16
CA LYS A 121 -15.62 -11.89 15.54
C LYS A 121 -16.63 -11.01 16.29
N GLU A 122 -16.57 -9.70 16.10
CA GLU A 122 -17.49 -8.74 16.73
C GLU A 122 -18.91 -8.82 16.15
N SER A 123 -19.04 -8.98 14.83
CA SER A 123 -20.34 -9.09 14.16
C SER A 123 -20.97 -10.47 14.24
N GLY A 124 -20.17 -11.51 14.52
CA GLY A 124 -20.60 -12.91 14.44
C GLY A 124 -20.70 -13.46 13.01
N GLU A 125 -20.29 -12.69 12.01
CA GLU A 125 -20.32 -13.10 10.60
C GLU A 125 -19.14 -14.00 10.25
N SER A 126 -19.38 -15.06 9.48
CA SER A 126 -18.32 -15.95 9.00
C SER A 126 -17.91 -15.57 7.58
N LYS A 127 -16.65 -15.17 7.40
CA LYS A 127 -16.05 -14.84 6.10
C LYS A 127 -14.80 -15.66 5.83
N THR A 128 -14.53 -15.93 4.55
CA THR A 128 -13.23 -16.42 4.10
C THR A 128 -12.37 -15.24 3.67
N ILE A 129 -11.21 -15.08 4.31
CA ILE A 129 -10.25 -14.01 4.00
C ILE A 129 -9.06 -14.65 3.29
N LEU A 130 -8.75 -14.16 2.09
CA LEU A 130 -7.57 -14.54 1.33
C LEU A 130 -6.58 -13.38 1.34
N ILE A 131 -5.33 -13.67 1.72
CA ILE A 131 -4.24 -12.69 1.66
C ILE A 131 -3.29 -13.02 0.49
N ALA A 132 -2.81 -11.99 -0.17
CA ALA A 132 -1.70 -12.10 -1.12
C ALA A 132 -0.37 -11.99 -0.34
N HIS A 133 0.10 -13.10 0.21
CA HIS A 133 1.41 -13.16 0.87
C HIS A 133 2.52 -13.18 -0.20
N SER A 134 3.08 -12.00 -0.47
CA SER A 134 3.96 -11.78 -1.63
C SER A 134 5.43 -12.15 -1.40
N GLY A 135 5.86 -12.41 -0.16
CA GLY A 135 7.27 -12.69 0.12
C GLY A 135 7.62 -12.84 1.61
N HIS A 136 8.78 -13.44 1.87
CA HIS A 136 9.32 -13.66 3.22
C HIS A 136 10.26 -12.53 3.65
N GLY A 137 10.42 -12.33 4.96
CA GLY A 137 11.21 -11.23 5.54
C GLY A 137 12.64 -11.57 5.94
N HIS A 138 13.20 -12.71 5.50
CA HIS A 138 14.55 -13.15 5.89
C HIS A 138 15.66 -12.14 5.57
N PHE A 139 15.45 -11.26 4.59
CA PHE A 139 16.41 -10.22 4.20
C PHE A 139 16.01 -8.82 4.68
N ASP A 140 14.88 -8.71 5.40
CA ASP A 140 14.32 -7.47 5.91
C ASP A 140 14.47 -7.37 7.44
N LEU A 141 15.35 -8.21 8.02
CA LEU A 141 15.54 -8.30 9.47
C LEU A 141 16.01 -6.99 10.11
N ALA A 142 16.69 -6.12 9.35
CA ALA A 142 17.05 -4.79 9.81
C ALA A 142 15.81 -3.92 10.10
N ALA A 143 14.79 -3.99 9.24
CA ALA A 143 13.53 -3.28 9.46
C ALA A 143 12.78 -3.82 10.69
N TYR A 144 12.80 -5.14 10.88
CA TYR A 144 12.29 -5.77 12.09
C TYR A 144 13.08 -5.37 13.34
N ASP A 145 14.41 -5.25 13.28
CA ASP A 145 15.22 -4.78 14.41
C ASP A 145 14.85 -3.34 14.79
N GLU A 146 14.70 -2.42 13.83
CA GLU A 146 14.23 -1.06 14.08
C GLU A 146 12.85 -1.05 14.78
N TYR A 147 11.93 -1.91 14.37
CA TYR A 147 10.64 -2.06 15.04
C TYR A 147 10.78 -2.63 16.47
N LEU A 148 11.47 -3.76 16.63
CA LEU A 148 11.59 -4.47 17.90
C LEU A 148 12.38 -3.68 18.95
N SER A 149 13.28 -2.80 18.51
CA SER A 149 14.04 -1.89 19.36
C SER A 149 13.33 -0.57 19.65
N GLY A 150 12.12 -0.37 19.11
CA GLY A 150 11.33 0.85 19.30
C GLY A 150 11.89 2.09 18.60
N ARG A 151 12.74 1.91 17.58
CA ARG A 151 13.34 3.00 16.79
C ARG A 151 12.52 3.38 15.56
N LEU A 152 11.57 2.55 15.15
CA LEU A 152 10.71 2.80 14.00
C LEU A 152 9.54 3.76 14.35
N PRO A 153 9.49 4.98 13.80
CA PRO A 153 8.36 5.89 14.01
C PRO A 153 7.28 5.67 12.94
N ASP A 154 6.02 5.96 13.25
CA ASP A 154 5.03 6.14 12.21
C ASP A 154 5.29 7.43 11.42
N TYR A 155 4.98 7.39 10.13
CA TYR A 155 5.25 8.48 9.22
C TYR A 155 4.14 8.62 8.19
N GLU A 156 3.58 9.81 8.11
CA GLU A 156 2.71 10.25 7.03
C GLU A 156 3.50 11.21 6.14
N TYR A 157 3.45 11.00 4.83
CA TYR A 157 4.24 11.83 3.93
C TYR A 157 3.65 13.27 3.84
N PRO A 158 4.46 14.33 4.05
CA PRO A 158 3.97 15.70 4.08
C PRO A 158 3.27 16.10 2.78
N GLU A 159 2.08 16.67 2.88
CA GLU A 159 1.29 17.11 1.71
C GLU A 159 2.07 18.07 0.81
N GLU A 160 2.87 18.98 1.39
CA GLU A 160 3.65 19.95 0.61
C GLU A 160 4.67 19.27 -0.31
N LYS A 161 5.34 18.21 0.16
CA LYS A 161 6.26 17.44 -0.70
C LYS A 161 5.53 16.68 -1.79
N VAL A 162 4.29 16.24 -1.55
CA VAL A 162 3.45 15.65 -2.61
C VAL A 162 3.10 16.73 -3.64
N LYS A 163 2.69 17.92 -3.21
CA LYS A 163 2.39 19.05 -4.11
C LYS A 163 3.60 19.43 -4.97
N GLU A 164 4.79 19.48 -4.39
CA GLU A 164 6.04 19.72 -5.11
C GLU A 164 6.29 18.67 -6.20
N ALA A 165 6.14 17.39 -5.89
CA ALA A 165 6.29 16.31 -6.87
C ALA A 165 5.19 16.36 -7.94
N LEU A 166 3.95 16.66 -7.56
CA LEU A 166 2.83 16.80 -8.49
C LEU A 166 2.98 18.01 -9.43
N ALA A 167 3.72 19.05 -9.03
CA ALA A 167 4.03 20.18 -9.90
C ALA A 167 4.94 19.80 -11.08
N GLN A 168 5.68 18.68 -10.97
CA GLN A 168 6.54 18.14 -12.03
C GLN A 168 5.80 17.21 -12.99
N LEU A 169 4.49 17.01 -12.82
CA LEU A 169 3.72 16.16 -13.72
C LEU A 169 3.81 16.64 -15.18
N PRO A 170 3.84 15.70 -16.15
CA PRO A 170 3.87 16.04 -17.56
C PRO A 170 2.60 16.80 -17.96
N LYS A 171 2.78 17.86 -18.76
CA LYS A 171 1.66 18.61 -19.34
C LYS A 171 1.06 17.81 -20.49
N VAL A 172 -0.12 17.26 -20.27
CA VAL A 172 -0.87 16.53 -21.30
C VAL A 172 -1.98 17.44 -21.84
N PRO A 173 -2.15 17.55 -23.17
CA PRO A 173 -3.28 18.27 -23.75
C PRO A 173 -4.60 17.75 -23.19
N THR A 174 -5.50 18.66 -22.83
CA THR A 174 -6.86 18.29 -22.47
C THR A 174 -7.54 17.71 -23.71
N ALA A 175 -8.13 16.52 -23.57
CA ALA A 175 -8.94 15.90 -24.62
C ALA A 175 -10.29 16.63 -24.77
#